data_AF-A0AAW5ECR0-F1
#
_entry.id   AF-A0AAW5ECR0-F1
#
_cell.length_a   1.000
_cell.length_b   1.000
_cell.length_c   1.000
_cell.angle_alpha   90.00
_cell.angle_beta   90.00
_cell.angle_gamma   90.00
#
_symmetry.space_group_name_H-M   'P 1'
#
loop_
_entity.id
_entity.type
_entity.pdbx_description
1 polymer ?
#
loop_
_entity_poly.entity_id
_entity_poly.type
_entity_poly.pdbx_seq_one_letter_code
_entity_poly.pdbx_strand_id
1 'polypeptide(L)'
;MKIELKNPAGLTKRVKVGFSWTTFFFGFFPALFRGDLKWAIIMFIIAAALGSFTFGLGGIIADIVFAFIYNKLYIKEMIEKGYQPANDEARTILENKQILSRTA
;
A
#
# COMPACT_ATOMS: atom_id res chain seq x y z
N MET A 1 1.08 8.45 9.83
CA MET A 1 2.54 8.58 9.73
C MET A 1 2.96 8.47 8.27
N LYS A 2 3.95 9.25 7.85
CA LYS A 2 4.54 9.20 6.49
C LYS A 2 6.04 8.99 6.63
N ILE A 3 6.63 8.29 5.67
CA ILE A 3 8.09 8.12 5.56
C ILE A 3 8.53 8.46 4.14
N GLU A 4 9.83 8.69 3.96
CA GLU A 4 10.44 8.91 2.66
C GLU A 4 11.23 7.68 2.21
N LEU A 5 11.02 7.30 0.96
CA LEU A 5 11.82 6.31 0.26
C LEU A 5 12.63 7.02 -0.83
N LYS A 6 13.84 6.55 -1.11
CA LYS A 6 14.74 7.08 -2.13
C LYS A 6 15.19 5.96 -3.06
N ASN A 7 15.21 6.20 -4.36
CA ASN A 7 15.78 5.26 -5.33
C ASN A 7 17.27 5.58 -5.62
N PRO A 8 18.03 4.70 -6.29
CA PRO A 8 19.44 4.93 -6.62
C PRO A 8 19.67 6.15 -7.52
N ALA A 9 18.68 6.52 -8.33
CA ALA A 9 18.71 7.71 -9.19
C ALA A 9 18.49 9.02 -8.43
N GLY A 10 18.30 8.98 -7.10
CA GLY A 10 18.13 10.16 -6.26
C GLY A 10 16.68 10.66 -6.10
N LEU A 11 15.71 10.03 -6.78
CA LEU A 11 14.29 10.37 -6.65
C LEU A 11 13.74 9.91 -5.30
N THR A 12 13.00 10.79 -4.64
CA THR A 12 12.33 10.50 -3.37
C THR A 12 10.81 10.35 -3.55
N LYS A 13 10.21 9.44 -2.78
CA LYS A 13 8.76 9.25 -2.68
C LYS A 13 8.32 9.26 -1.23
N ARG A 14 7.34 10.10 -0.91
CA ARG A 14 6.64 10.10 0.37
C ARG A 14 5.54 9.05 0.37
N VAL A 15 5.60 8.11 1.30
CA VAL A 15 4.63 7.00 1.41
C VAL A 15 4.00 6.97 2.81
N LYS A 16 2.73 6.56 2.89
CA LYS A 16 2.00 6.44 4.16
C LYS A 16 2.22 5.05 4.74
N VAL A 17 2.42 4.96 6.05
CA VAL A 17 2.58 3.69 6.78
C VAL A 17 1.36 3.48 7.68
N GLY A 18 0.88 2.23 7.75
CA GLY A 18 -0.29 1.84 8.54
C GLY A 18 -1.59 1.89 7.74
N PHE A 19 -2.71 2.12 8.42
CA PHE A 19 -4.04 2.12 7.80
C PHE A 19 -4.19 3.13 6.65
N SER A 20 -4.82 2.70 5.56
CA SER A 20 -5.08 3.50 4.36
C SER A 20 -6.51 4.04 4.39
N TRP A 21 -6.67 5.22 5.00
CA TRP A 21 -7.95 5.94 5.00
C TRP A 21 -8.52 6.17 3.60
N THR A 22 -7.66 6.44 2.61
CA THR A 22 -8.13 6.62 1.23
C THR A 22 -8.66 5.32 0.63
N THR A 23 -8.08 4.18 0.98
CA THR A 23 -8.57 2.87 0.51
C THR A 23 -9.88 2.48 1.20
N PHE A 24 -10.01 2.81 2.49
CA PHE A 24 -11.23 2.56 3.24
C PHE A 24 -12.46 3.24 2.63
N PHE A 25 -12.33 4.50 2.19
CA PHE A 25 -13.46 5.25 1.62
C PHE A 25 -13.61 5.11 0.10
N PHE A 26 -12.54 4.79 -0.63
CA PHE A 26 -12.53 4.83 -2.10
C PHE A 26 -12.02 3.54 -2.75
N GLY A 27 -11.95 2.43 -2.01
CA GLY A 27 -11.52 1.13 -2.51
C GLY A 27 -10.21 1.20 -3.32
N PHE A 28 -10.28 0.82 -4.59
CA PHE A 28 -9.12 0.72 -5.49
C PHE A 28 -8.65 2.05 -6.11
N PHE A 29 -9.44 3.12 -6.07
CA PHE A 29 -9.07 4.42 -6.69
C PHE A 29 -7.71 4.98 -6.23
N PRO A 30 -7.34 4.93 -4.93
CA PRO A 30 -6.03 5.40 -4.49
C PRO A 30 -4.85 4.65 -5.13
N ALA A 31 -5.04 3.40 -5.54
CA ALA A 31 -4.01 2.64 -6.22
C ALA A 31 -3.77 3.16 -7.65
N LEU A 32 -4.84 3.49 -8.37
CA LEU A 32 -4.76 4.15 -9.68
C LEU A 32 -4.01 5.49 -9.57
N PHE A 33 -4.39 6.35 -8.63
CA PHE A 33 -3.75 7.67 -8.47
C PHE A 33 -2.28 7.58 -8.04
N ARG A 34 -1.86 6.48 -7.40
CA ARG A 34 -0.47 6.24 -7.02
C ARG A 34 0.36 5.58 -8.13
N GLY A 35 -0.26 5.26 -9.27
CA GLY A 35 0.39 4.54 -10.38
C GLY A 35 0.65 3.07 -10.06
N ASP A 36 -0.08 2.50 -9.10
CA ASP A 36 -0.02 1.09 -8.72
C ASP A 36 -1.14 0.31 -9.43
N LEU A 37 -0.94 0.11 -10.73
CA LEU A 37 -1.94 -0.51 -11.60
C LEU A 37 -2.18 -1.99 -11.22
N LYS A 38 -1.13 -2.68 -10.76
CA LYS A 38 -1.21 -4.08 -10.33
C LYS A 38 -2.20 -4.23 -9.17
N TRP A 39 -2.02 -3.47 -8.09
CA TRP A 39 -2.95 -3.55 -6.95
C TRP A 39 -4.31 -2.94 -7.25
N ALA A 40 -4.39 -1.90 -8.11
CA ALA A 40 -5.67 -1.36 -8.56
C ALA A 40 -6.56 -2.42 -9.22
N ILE A 41 -6.00 -3.20 -10.16
CA ILE A 41 -6.73 -4.26 -10.86
C ILE A 41 -7.12 -5.39 -9.89
N ILE A 42 -6.19 -5.83 -9.04
CA ILE A 42 -6.45 -6.88 -8.05
C ILE A 42 -7.60 -6.49 -7.11
N MET A 43 -7.55 -5.28 -6.55
CA MET A 43 -8.59 -4.78 -5.65
C MET A 43 -9.94 -4.66 -6.37
N PHE A 44 -9.96 -4.17 -7.60
CA PHE A 44 -11.18 -4.06 -8.40
C PHE A 44 -11.82 -5.42 -8.66
N ILE A 45 -11.03 -6.42 -9.10
CA ILE A 45 -11.54 -7.77 -9.37
C ILE A 45 -12.12 -8.39 -8.09
N ILE A 46 -11.41 -8.27 -6.97
CA ILE A 46 -11.88 -8.82 -5.69
C ILE A 46 -13.17 -8.13 -5.23
N ALA A 47 -13.22 -6.80 -5.29
CA ALA A 47 -14.39 -6.04 -4.91
C ALA A 47 -15.60 -6.35 -5.82
N ALA A 48 -15.38 -6.46 -7.13
CA ALA A 48 -16.44 -6.81 -8.08
C ALA A 48 -16.93 -8.25 -7.88
N ALA A 49 -16.02 -9.22 -7.72
CA ALA A 49 -16.37 -10.61 -7.48
C ALA A 49 -17.18 -10.76 -6.18
N LEU A 50 -16.69 -10.21 -5.06
CA LEU A 50 -17.38 -10.32 -3.77
C LEU A 50 -18.66 -9.48 -3.72
N GLY A 51 -18.66 -8.29 -4.34
CA GLY A 51 -19.80 -7.38 -4.38
C GLY A 51 -20.95 -7.90 -5.25
N SER A 52 -20.66 -8.58 -6.36
CA SER A 52 -21.67 -9.05 -7.32
C SER A 52 -22.66 -10.05 -6.70
N PHE A 53 -22.21 -10.88 -5.76
CA PHE A 53 -23.04 -11.89 -5.10
C PHE A 53 -23.69 -11.41 -3.79
N THR A 54 -23.40 -10.17 -3.37
CA THR A 54 -23.75 -9.67 -2.02
C THR A 54 -24.39 -8.28 -2.04
N PHE A 55 -24.92 -7.85 -3.18
CA PHE A 55 -25.46 -6.49 -3.38
C PHE A 55 -24.47 -5.38 -2.96
N GLY A 56 -23.16 -5.61 -3.18
CA GLY A 56 -22.09 -4.67 -2.85
C GLY A 56 -21.49 -4.82 -1.45
N LEU A 57 -22.11 -5.53 -0.51
CA LEU A 57 -21.59 -5.68 0.87
C LEU A 57 -20.21 -6.36 0.92
N GLY A 58 -20.00 -7.39 0.12
CA GLY A 58 -18.73 -8.10 0.00
C GLY A 58 -17.61 -7.20 -0.54
N GLY A 59 -17.94 -6.25 -1.42
CA GLY A 59 -17.00 -5.23 -1.88
C GLY A 59 -16.58 -4.30 -0.75
N ILE A 60 -17.53 -3.84 0.08
CA ILE A 60 -17.24 -3.00 1.25
C ILE A 60 -16.32 -3.73 2.24
N ILE A 61 -16.60 -5.00 2.54
CA ILE A 61 -15.75 -5.82 3.43
C ILE A 61 -14.34 -5.94 2.84
N ALA A 62 -14.22 -6.17 1.53
CA ALA A 62 -12.92 -6.23 0.86
C ALA A 62 -12.15 -4.91 0.99
N ASP A 63 -12.82 -3.76 0.77
CA ASP A 63 -12.20 -2.44 0.90
C ASP A 63 -11.71 -2.16 2.33
N ILE A 64 -12.47 -2.60 3.35
CA ILE A 64 -12.05 -2.53 4.75
C ILE A 64 -10.77 -3.34 4.98
N VAL A 65 -10.73 -4.59 4.50
CA VAL A 65 -9.54 -5.45 4.62
C VAL A 65 -8.36 -4.82 3.90
N PHE A 66 -8.56 -4.34 2.67
CA PHE A 66 -7.52 -3.66 1.90
C PHE A 66 -7.04 -2.38 2.58
N ALA A 67 -7.88 -1.66 3.32
CA ALA A 67 -7.45 -0.47 4.04
C ALA A 67 -6.37 -0.78 5.09
N PHE A 68 -6.37 -1.97 5.71
CA PHE A 68 -5.31 -2.37 6.64
C PHE A 68 -4.00 -2.74 5.94
N ILE A 69 -4.05 -3.33 4.75
CA ILE A 69 -2.87 -3.91 4.10
C ILE A 69 -2.29 -3.08 2.95
N TYR A 70 -3.09 -2.26 2.27
CA TYR A 70 -2.72 -1.62 1.00
C TYR A 70 -1.47 -0.76 1.09
N ASN A 71 -1.33 0.07 2.12
CA ASN A 71 -0.13 0.88 2.30
C ASN A 71 1.13 0.02 2.47
N LYS A 72 1.05 -1.12 3.18
CA LYS A 72 2.16 -2.06 3.33
C LYS A 72 2.52 -2.69 1.98
N LEU A 73 1.53 -3.09 1.19
CA LEU A 73 1.73 -3.67 -0.14
C LEU A 73 2.38 -2.67 -1.10
N TYR A 74 1.89 -1.42 -1.11
CA TYR A 74 2.47 -0.35 -1.91
C TYR A 74 3.93 -0.06 -1.55
N ILE A 75 4.28 -0.04 -0.25
CA ILE A 75 5.67 0.14 0.19
C ILE A 75 6.56 -1.01 -0.29
N LYS A 76 6.09 -2.27 -0.17
CA LYS A 76 6.83 -3.44 -0.66
C LYS A 76 7.10 -3.35 -2.15
N GLU A 77 6.12 -2.91 -2.93
CA GLU A 77 6.32 -2.73 -4.37
C GLU A 77 7.33 -1.62 -4.69
N MET A 78 7.40 -0.56 -3.88
CA MET A 78 8.47 0.44 -4.05
C MET A 78 9.84 -0.19 -3.76
N ILE A 79 9.96 -1.01 -2.71
CA ILE A 79 11.21 -1.70 -2.36
C ILE A 79 11.62 -2.67 -3.49
N GLU A 80 10.68 -3.43 -4.05
CA GLU A 80 10.91 -4.29 -5.22
C GLU A 80 11.40 -3.48 -6.45
N LYS A 81 10.94 -2.24 -6.60
CA LYS A 81 11.41 -1.30 -7.63
C LYS A 81 12.75 -0.62 -7.30
N GLY A 82 13.44 -1.09 -6.26
CA GLY A 82 14.77 -0.59 -5.86
C GLY A 82 14.75 0.64 -4.95
N TYR A 83 13.59 1.05 -4.43
CA TYR A 83 13.55 2.11 -3.43
C TYR A 83 14.05 1.60 -2.08
N GLN A 84 14.74 2.47 -1.35
CA GLN A 84 15.28 2.21 -0.01
C GLN A 84 14.79 3.29 0.96
N PRO A 85 14.81 3.05 2.28
CA PRO A 85 14.50 4.09 3.26
C PRO A 85 15.44 5.30 3.08
N ALA A 86 14.90 6.52 3.06
CA ALA A 86 15.70 7.71 2.81
C ALA A 86 16.59 8.11 4.00
N ASN A 87 16.25 7.65 5.21
CA ASN A 87 16.98 7.91 6.46
C ASN A 87 16.77 6.76 7.47
N ASP A 88 17.53 6.77 8.57
CA ASP A 88 17.50 5.73 9.59
C ASP A 88 16.14 5.62 10.30
N GLU A 89 15.46 6.75 10.51
CA GLU A 89 14.10 6.77 11.09
C GLU A 89 13.11 5.98 10.23
N ALA A 90 13.11 6.22 8.90
CA ALA A 90 12.27 5.48 7.96
C ALA A 90 12.61 3.98 7.98
N ARG A 91 13.89 3.63 8.11
CA ARG A 91 14.33 2.23 8.21
C ARG A 91 13.78 1.57 9.47
N THR A 92 13.98 2.19 10.63
CA THR A 92 13.48 1.67 11.92
C THR A 92 11.95 1.50 11.91
N ILE A 93 11.22 2.45 11.32
CA ILE A 93 9.76 2.35 11.19
C ILE A 93 9.38 1.13 10.34
N LEU A 94 10.06 0.90 9.21
CA LEU A 94 9.77 -0.22 8.32
C LEU A 94 10.13 -1.58 8.92
N GLU A 95 11.22 -1.65 9.67
CA GLU A 95 11.61 -2.84 10.43
C GLU A 95 10.60 -3.15 11.55
N ASN A 96 10.19 -2.14 12.32
CA ASN A 96 9.20 -2.30 13.39
C ASN A 96 7.82 -2.70 12.86
N LYS A 97 7.49 -2.34 11.62
CA LYS A 97 6.25 -2.77 10.94
C LYS A 97 6.40 -4.11 10.18
N GLN A 98 7.54 -4.78 10.33
CA GLN A 98 7.87 -6.04 9.66
C GLN A 98 7.62 -5.94 8.14
N ILE A 99 8.04 -4.82 7.56
CA ILE A 99 8.04 -4.58 6.11
C ILE A 99 9.42 -4.90 5.56
N LEU A 100 10.47 -4.49 6.28
CA LEU A 100 11.86 -4.87 6.03
C LEU A 100 12.34 -5.85 7.10
N SER A 101 13.27 -6.74 6.73
CA SER A 101 14.00 -7.53 7.72
C SER A 101 14.96 -6.60 8.47
N ARG A 102 15.06 -6.79 9.79
CA ARG A 102 16.17 -6.20 10.55
C ARG A 102 17.46 -6.78 9.96
N THR A 103 18.28 -5.91 9.40
CA THR A 103 19.62 -6.31 8.99
C THR A 103 20.46 -6.31 10.27
N ALA A 104 21.11 -7.43 10.58
CA ALA A 104 21.97 -7.56 11.76
C ALA A 104 23.20 -6.64 11.65
#